data_AF-A0A1Y2CLT1-F1
#
_entry.id   AF-A0A1Y2CLT1-F1
#
_cell.length_a   1.000
_cell.length_b   1.000
_cell.length_c   1.000
_cell.angle_alpha   90.00
_cell.angle_beta   90.00
_cell.angle_gamma   90.00
#
_symmetry.space_group_name_H-M   'P 1'
#
loop_
_entity.id
_entity.type
_entity.pdbx_description
1 polymer ?
#
loop_
_entity_poly.entity_id
_entity_poly.type
_entity_poly.pdbx_seq_one_letter_code
_entity_poly.pdbx_strand_id
1 'polypeptide(L)'
;MSSVSKRRVCYFYDSDVGAYQLAPAHPMKPHRVKMTHSLVVNYGLDKKMNVFVPTRATFREITKFHEDHYIDFLKRVTPENVESFEKHKEMYGIWEDTPAFEGVYEFCSISAGGSVCAAKKLNGEADIGINWAGGLHHAKRGGASGFCYVNDIVLGILELLKTFNRVLYIDIDNHHGDGVEEAFYTTDRVMTCSFHKYGDEYFPGTGDIHDIGVGKGKYYAVNFPLRDGIDDETFKSIFRPVITYIMNWYRPGAVVLQCGTDSLAGDRLGTANLTERGHGACAKFMRTFNVPMILLGGGGYTPKNVSRTWCYETSVAVGVDLPETLPYNDYFEYFGPEYLIHVRPTNAENKNTREYLDKTTVHILENLRNISHAPSVQMQEVPVDHFSDEEDDLEDDLDDRQSRVYHDTHVAYDNEIDPSDDESRAHPSNKRRRRNRRNHRNSPNPESKSERTTRQSATAAATTNSSAKEDFGFKDERRDKETVVPFTAFSSKNESKSEK
;
A
#
# COMPACT_ATOMS: atom_id res chain seq x y z
N MET A 1 23.13 0.87 26.31
CA MET A 1 22.11 1.07 25.26
C MET A 1 22.87 1.27 23.96
N SER A 2 22.81 0.31 23.04
CA SER A 2 23.43 0.45 21.71
C SER A 2 22.72 1.59 20.98
N SER A 3 23.45 2.65 20.61
CA SER A 3 22.91 3.75 19.82
C SER A 3 22.39 3.19 18.50
N VAL A 4 21.08 3.26 18.26
CA VAL A 4 20.51 2.74 17.01
C VAL A 4 21.16 3.49 15.84
N SER A 5 21.72 2.76 14.87
CA SER A 5 22.49 3.38 13.78
C SER A 5 21.63 4.42 13.04
N LYS A 6 22.27 5.53 12.65
CA LYS A 6 21.59 6.58 11.89
C LYS A 6 21.23 6.03 10.51
N ARG A 7 19.93 5.95 10.20
CA ARG A 7 19.40 5.46 8.93
C ARG A 7 19.08 6.64 8.03
N ARG A 8 19.31 6.51 6.72
CA ARG A 8 18.91 7.48 5.70
C ARG A 8 17.42 7.28 5.41
N VAL A 9 16.61 8.26 5.78
CA VAL A 9 15.15 8.21 5.63
C VAL A 9 14.73 9.14 4.50
N CYS A 10 13.88 8.64 3.60
CA CYS A 10 13.16 9.43 2.61
C CYS A 10 11.66 9.39 2.90
N TYR A 11 10.98 10.52 2.71
CA TYR A 11 9.57 10.70 3.01
C TYR A 11 8.87 11.34 1.80
N PHE A 12 7.82 10.71 1.32
CA PHE A 12 7.09 11.13 0.13
C PHE A 12 5.75 11.74 0.52
N TYR A 13 5.49 12.94 0.02
CA TYR A 13 4.25 13.65 0.25
C TYR A 13 3.89 14.55 -0.93
N ASP A 14 2.71 14.35 -1.49
CA ASP A 14 2.07 15.24 -2.47
C ASP A 14 0.99 16.05 -1.74
N SER A 15 0.98 17.38 -1.92
CA SER A 15 0.05 18.27 -1.23
C SER A 15 -1.42 18.05 -1.59
N ASP A 16 -1.69 17.45 -2.75
CA ASP A 16 -3.04 17.27 -3.27
C ASP A 16 -3.75 16.07 -2.64
N VAL A 17 -3.00 15.12 -2.08
CA VAL A 17 -3.58 13.86 -1.53
C VAL A 17 -4.68 14.11 -0.51
N GLY A 18 -4.54 15.17 0.31
CA GLY A 18 -5.50 15.50 1.35
C GLY A 18 -6.75 16.24 0.87
N ALA A 19 -6.84 16.58 -0.42
CA ALA A 19 -7.96 17.28 -1.02
C ALA A 19 -9.03 16.33 -1.58
N TYR A 20 -8.69 15.07 -1.85
CA TYR A 20 -9.63 14.08 -2.35
C TYR A 20 -10.60 13.61 -1.26
N GLN A 21 -11.84 13.35 -1.67
CA GLN A 21 -12.91 12.88 -0.81
C GLN A 21 -13.75 11.84 -1.56
N LEU A 22 -13.74 10.60 -1.09
CA LEU A 22 -14.47 9.48 -1.72
C LEU A 22 -15.98 9.74 -1.74
N ALA A 23 -16.55 10.04 -0.57
CA ALA A 23 -17.92 10.54 -0.44
C ALA A 23 -18.11 11.28 0.90
N PRO A 24 -19.19 12.08 1.06
CA PRO A 24 -19.46 12.84 2.29
C PRO A 24 -19.38 12.02 3.58
N ALA A 25 -20.12 10.90 3.66
CA ALA A 25 -20.20 10.06 4.85
C ALA A 25 -19.13 8.94 4.92
N HIS A 26 -18.35 8.74 3.85
CA HIS A 26 -17.41 7.64 3.72
C HIS A 26 -16.32 7.66 4.80
N PRO A 27 -15.97 6.52 5.43
CA PRO A 27 -15.00 6.47 6.54
C PRO A 27 -13.57 6.82 6.11
N MET A 28 -13.13 6.40 4.92
CA MET A 28 -11.81 6.77 4.38
C MET A 28 -11.74 8.28 4.09
N LYS A 29 -10.89 8.99 4.82
CA LYS A 29 -10.63 10.43 4.65
C LYS A 29 -9.14 10.67 4.32
N PRO A 30 -8.77 10.85 3.04
CA PRO A 30 -7.39 11.16 2.64
C PRO A 30 -6.75 12.35 3.37
N HIS A 31 -7.59 13.28 3.86
CA HIS A 31 -7.19 14.39 4.73
C HIS A 31 -6.30 13.99 5.93
N ARG A 32 -6.43 12.76 6.44
CA ARG A 32 -5.58 12.23 7.53
C ARG A 32 -4.08 12.23 7.18
N VAL A 33 -3.72 12.09 5.90
CA VAL A 33 -2.32 12.17 5.43
C VAL A 33 -1.79 13.61 5.56
N LYS A 34 -2.63 14.60 5.24
CA LYS A 34 -2.28 16.03 5.40
C LYS A 34 -2.14 16.43 6.88
N MET A 35 -3.01 15.92 7.75
CA MET A 35 -2.88 16.08 9.19
C MET A 35 -1.57 15.48 9.72
N THR A 36 -1.20 14.28 9.23
CA THR A 36 0.07 13.62 9.56
C THR A 36 1.26 14.45 9.13
N HIS A 37 1.26 14.93 7.89
CA HIS A 37 2.33 15.79 7.36
C HIS A 37 2.51 17.06 8.21
N SER A 38 1.41 17.70 8.61
CA SER A 38 1.44 18.88 9.47
C SER A 38 2.11 18.58 10.82
N LEU A 39 1.80 17.44 11.46
CA LEU A 39 2.48 17.04 12.70
C LEU A 39 3.97 16.76 12.46
N VAL A 40 4.31 16.01 11.41
CA VAL A 40 5.70 15.68 11.05
C VAL A 40 6.56 16.94 10.90
N VAL A 41 6.05 17.97 10.22
CA VAL A 41 6.73 19.26 10.03
C VAL A 41 6.82 20.04 11.34
N ASN A 42 5.73 20.13 12.11
CA ASN A 42 5.70 20.92 13.34
C ASN A 42 6.50 20.30 14.49
N TYR A 43 6.72 18.97 14.47
CA TYR A 43 7.69 18.30 15.33
C TYR A 43 9.14 18.45 14.84
N GLY A 44 9.37 18.98 13.63
CA GLY A 44 10.69 19.17 13.03
C GLY A 44 11.34 17.88 12.53
N LEU A 45 10.54 16.83 12.28
CA LEU A 45 11.03 15.54 11.76
C LEU A 45 11.44 15.63 10.30
N ASP A 46 10.81 16.52 9.53
CA ASP A 46 11.17 16.87 8.15
C ASP A 46 12.66 17.25 8.02
N LYS A 47 13.23 17.91 9.04
CA LYS A 47 14.64 18.32 9.08
C LYS A 47 15.60 17.16 9.35
N LYS A 48 15.10 15.95 9.59
CA LYS A 48 15.87 14.73 9.92
C LYS A 48 15.80 13.68 8.83
N MET A 49 15.12 13.96 7.72
CA MET A 49 14.91 13.07 6.58
C MET A 49 14.90 13.85 5.27
N ASN A 50 14.99 13.16 4.14
CA ASN A 50 14.85 13.78 2.83
C ASN A 50 13.37 13.74 2.41
N VAL A 51 12.74 14.92 2.31
CA VAL A 51 11.34 15.05 1.91
C VAL A 51 11.26 15.24 0.40
N PHE A 52 10.41 14.46 -0.26
CA PHE A 52 10.20 14.51 -1.70
C PHE A 52 8.71 14.67 -2.03
N VAL A 53 8.43 15.43 -3.09
CA VAL A 53 7.17 15.31 -3.81
C VAL A 53 7.31 14.11 -4.75
N PRO A 54 6.50 13.05 -4.61
CA PRO A 54 6.62 11.88 -5.46
C PRO A 54 6.24 12.21 -6.90
N THR A 55 6.90 11.57 -7.86
CA THR A 55 6.37 11.51 -9.23
C THR A 55 5.11 10.65 -9.18
N ARG A 56 3.99 11.19 -9.66
CA ARG A 56 2.72 10.43 -9.73
C ARG A 56 2.89 9.27 -10.71
N ALA A 57 2.42 8.09 -10.34
CA ALA A 57 2.56 6.90 -11.16
C ALA A 57 1.88 7.09 -12.51
N THR A 58 2.59 6.70 -13.56
CA THR A 58 2.05 6.74 -14.92
C THR A 58 1.08 5.57 -15.14
N PHE A 59 0.25 5.65 -16.19
CA PHE A 59 -0.58 4.54 -16.62
C PHE A 59 0.24 3.26 -16.81
N ARG A 60 1.41 3.37 -17.48
CA ARG A 60 2.32 2.25 -17.76
C ARG A 60 2.89 1.64 -16.48
N GLU A 61 3.16 2.45 -15.45
CA GLU A 61 3.63 1.92 -14.16
C GLU A 61 2.51 1.17 -13.43
N ILE A 62 1.27 1.70 -13.42
CA ILE A 62 0.14 1.07 -12.75
C ILE A 62 -0.25 -0.26 -13.42
N THR A 63 -0.20 -0.32 -14.76
CA THR A 63 -0.56 -1.54 -15.51
C THR A 63 0.52 -2.62 -15.53
N LYS A 64 1.65 -2.42 -14.85
CA LYS A 64 2.59 -3.52 -14.55
C LYS A 64 1.95 -4.63 -13.72
N PHE A 65 0.91 -4.30 -12.94
CA PHE A 65 0.11 -5.27 -12.20
C PHE A 65 -1.33 -5.29 -12.71
N HIS A 66 -1.98 -4.13 -12.72
CA HIS A 66 -3.40 -4.00 -13.02
C HIS A 66 -3.72 -4.18 -14.50
N GLU A 67 -4.97 -4.54 -14.79
CA GLU A 67 -5.45 -4.68 -16.16
C GLU A 67 -5.62 -3.31 -16.84
N ASP A 68 -5.13 -3.20 -18.09
CA ASP A 68 -5.19 -1.95 -18.87
C ASP A 68 -6.60 -1.36 -18.93
N HIS A 69 -7.60 -2.22 -19.15
CA HIS A 69 -9.00 -1.79 -19.27
C HIS A 69 -9.60 -1.33 -17.94
N TYR A 70 -9.12 -1.85 -16.81
CA TYR A 70 -9.56 -1.43 -15.48
C TYR A 70 -9.00 -0.03 -15.17
N ILE A 71 -7.72 0.20 -15.46
CA ILE A 71 -7.09 1.50 -15.25
C ILE A 71 -7.62 2.55 -16.23
N ASP A 72 -7.89 2.20 -17.48
CA ASP A 72 -8.53 3.09 -18.44
C ASP A 72 -9.95 3.48 -17.98
N PHE A 73 -10.69 2.55 -17.37
CA PHE A 73 -11.96 2.86 -16.73
C PHE A 73 -11.81 3.84 -15.56
N LEU A 74 -10.87 3.61 -14.62
CA LEU A 74 -10.63 4.54 -13.50
C LEU A 74 -10.26 5.95 -13.97
N LYS A 75 -9.56 6.07 -15.10
CA LYS A 75 -9.20 7.35 -15.71
C LYS A 75 -10.40 8.12 -16.29
N ARG A 76 -11.49 7.43 -16.64
CA ARG A 76 -12.65 8.01 -17.32
C ARG A 76 -13.86 8.17 -16.40
N VAL A 77 -13.97 7.36 -15.36
CA VAL A 77 -15.15 7.34 -14.49
C VAL A 77 -15.19 8.62 -13.63
N THR A 78 -16.36 9.22 -13.58
CA THR A 78 -16.68 10.38 -12.72
C THR A 78 -18.02 10.12 -12.01
N PRO A 79 -18.33 10.86 -10.93
CA PRO A 79 -19.64 10.75 -10.27
C PRO A 79 -20.84 10.95 -11.22
N GLU A 80 -20.68 11.79 -12.24
CA GLU A 80 -21.76 12.13 -13.19
C GLU A 80 -21.97 11.07 -14.26
N ASN A 81 -20.93 10.30 -14.60
CA ASN A 81 -20.97 9.35 -15.71
C ASN A 81 -20.98 7.88 -15.26
N VAL A 82 -20.77 7.58 -13.97
CA VAL A 82 -20.63 6.20 -13.47
C VAL A 82 -21.83 5.32 -13.83
N GLU A 83 -23.04 5.85 -13.84
CA GLU A 83 -24.27 5.12 -14.21
C GLU A 83 -24.32 4.76 -15.71
N SER A 84 -23.54 5.43 -16.55
CA SER A 84 -23.37 5.04 -17.96
C SER A 84 -22.45 3.82 -18.14
N PHE A 85 -21.70 3.45 -17.09
CA PHE A 85 -20.75 2.36 -17.06
C PHE A 85 -21.26 1.12 -16.29
N GLU A 86 -22.58 0.90 -16.20
CA GLU A 86 -23.19 -0.11 -15.30
C GLU A 86 -22.48 -1.48 -15.30
N LYS A 87 -22.18 -2.04 -16.48
CA LYS A 87 -21.46 -3.32 -16.59
C LYS A 87 -20.03 -3.29 -16.03
N HIS A 88 -19.32 -2.19 -16.27
CA HIS A 88 -17.94 -2.02 -15.79
C HIS A 88 -17.92 -1.70 -14.29
N LYS A 89 -18.90 -0.93 -13.80
CA LYS A 89 -19.09 -0.64 -12.38
C LYS A 89 -19.21 -1.93 -11.56
N GLU A 90 -20.10 -2.84 -11.99
CA GLU A 90 -20.25 -4.16 -11.37
C GLU A 90 -18.97 -5.00 -11.48
N MET A 91 -18.41 -5.09 -12.69
CA MET A 91 -17.21 -5.90 -12.96
C MET A 91 -15.99 -5.47 -12.15
N TYR A 92 -15.76 -4.16 -12.01
CA TYR A 92 -14.58 -3.61 -11.34
C TYR A 92 -14.80 -3.27 -9.87
N GLY A 93 -15.95 -3.66 -9.30
CA GLY A 93 -16.23 -3.48 -7.89
C GLY A 93 -16.37 -2.02 -7.47
N ILE A 94 -17.04 -1.20 -8.27
CA ILE A 94 -17.37 0.20 -7.93
C ILE A 94 -18.75 0.26 -7.29
N TRP A 95 -18.79 0.38 -5.97
CA TRP A 95 -20.01 0.33 -5.18
C TRP A 95 -20.06 1.42 -4.11
N GLU A 96 -20.80 1.20 -3.03
CA GLU A 96 -20.90 2.15 -1.91
C GLU A 96 -19.59 2.27 -1.13
N ASP A 97 -18.86 1.17 -0.95
CA ASP A 97 -17.56 1.15 -0.28
C ASP A 97 -16.43 1.71 -1.17
N THR A 98 -16.53 1.52 -2.48
CA THR A 98 -15.53 1.96 -3.47
C THR A 98 -16.17 2.88 -4.50
N PRO A 99 -16.70 4.05 -4.09
CA PRO A 99 -17.48 4.91 -4.96
C PRO A 99 -16.60 5.55 -6.04
N ALA A 100 -17.19 5.83 -7.21
CA ALA A 100 -16.59 6.79 -8.12
C ALA A 100 -16.58 8.19 -7.48
N PHE A 101 -15.43 8.86 -7.50
CA PHE A 101 -15.27 10.22 -7.00
C PHE A 101 -14.39 11.04 -7.92
N GLU A 102 -14.52 12.37 -7.82
CA GLU A 102 -13.74 13.30 -8.64
C GLU A 102 -12.24 13.11 -8.38
N GLY A 103 -11.49 12.78 -9.44
CA GLY A 103 -10.05 12.57 -9.37
C GLY A 103 -9.60 11.23 -8.79
N VAL A 104 -10.41 10.16 -8.91
CA VAL A 104 -10.03 8.81 -8.44
C VAL A 104 -8.70 8.33 -9.02
N TYR A 105 -8.46 8.56 -10.31
CA TYR A 105 -7.22 8.16 -10.97
C TYR A 105 -6.00 8.94 -10.44
N GLU A 106 -6.14 10.25 -10.24
CA GLU A 106 -5.08 11.11 -9.71
C GLU A 106 -4.74 10.74 -8.26
N PHE A 107 -5.75 10.46 -7.43
CA PHE A 107 -5.56 9.94 -6.08
C PHE A 107 -4.75 8.64 -6.08
N CYS A 108 -5.11 7.69 -6.94
CA CYS A 108 -4.38 6.43 -7.10
C CYS A 108 -2.95 6.65 -7.59
N SER A 109 -2.76 7.57 -8.54
CA SER A 109 -1.45 7.88 -9.12
C SER A 109 -0.49 8.48 -8.08
N ILE A 110 -0.99 9.32 -7.16
CA ILE A 110 -0.20 9.84 -6.04
C ILE A 110 0.25 8.71 -5.11
N SER A 111 -0.71 7.86 -4.71
CA SER A 111 -0.48 6.75 -3.80
C SER A 111 0.56 5.77 -4.37
N ALA A 112 0.33 5.27 -5.59
CA ALA A 112 1.24 4.38 -6.31
C ALA A 112 2.60 5.01 -6.57
N GLY A 113 2.63 6.28 -6.99
CA GLY A 113 3.84 7.01 -7.29
C GLY A 113 4.77 7.12 -6.08
N GLY A 114 4.22 7.41 -4.90
CA GLY A 114 4.98 7.46 -3.65
C GLY A 114 5.63 6.11 -3.30
N SER A 115 4.90 5.01 -3.44
CA SER A 115 5.39 3.67 -3.09
C SER A 115 6.44 3.18 -4.08
N VAL A 116 6.27 3.43 -5.38
CA VAL A 116 7.27 3.11 -6.42
C VAL A 116 8.52 3.99 -6.26
N CYS A 117 8.37 5.29 -5.99
CA CYS A 117 9.51 6.18 -5.74
C CYS A 117 10.31 5.74 -4.50
N ALA A 118 9.63 5.32 -3.43
CA ALA A 118 10.28 4.77 -2.25
C ALA A 118 11.07 3.50 -2.60
N ALA A 119 10.47 2.57 -3.34
CA ALA A 119 11.14 1.36 -3.80
C ALA A 119 12.41 1.65 -4.62
N LYS A 120 12.35 2.60 -5.56
CA LYS A 120 13.50 3.06 -6.36
C LYS A 120 14.63 3.58 -5.45
N LYS A 121 14.32 4.37 -4.42
CA LYS A 121 15.33 4.91 -3.47
C LYS A 121 15.97 3.85 -2.58
N LEU A 122 15.31 2.72 -2.33
CA LEU A 122 15.89 1.63 -1.54
C LEU A 122 17.01 0.88 -2.27
N ASN A 123 17.23 1.13 -3.57
CA ASN A 123 18.37 0.64 -4.33
C ASN A 123 19.67 1.44 -4.03
N GLY A 124 20.02 1.56 -2.75
CA GLY A 124 21.27 2.15 -2.29
C GLY A 124 21.23 3.64 -1.92
N GLU A 125 20.18 4.38 -2.26
CA GLU A 125 20.08 5.82 -1.95
C GLU A 125 19.49 6.10 -0.55
N ALA A 126 18.58 5.26 -0.07
CA ALA A 126 17.94 5.36 1.24
C ALA A 126 17.89 4.00 1.92
N ASP A 127 17.79 4.02 3.26
CA ASP A 127 17.64 2.80 4.05
C ASP A 127 16.19 2.61 4.55
N ILE A 128 15.41 3.70 4.62
CA ILE A 128 13.98 3.69 4.92
C ILE A 128 13.25 4.64 3.96
N GLY A 129 12.17 4.19 3.33
CA GLY A 129 11.23 5.02 2.58
C GLY A 129 9.88 5.09 3.29
N ILE A 130 9.23 6.25 3.28
CA ILE A 130 7.94 6.46 3.94
C ILE A 130 6.95 7.05 2.95
N ASN A 131 5.80 6.39 2.76
CA ASN A 131 4.67 6.90 1.99
C ASN A 131 3.36 6.62 2.73
N TRP A 132 2.90 7.59 3.53
CA TRP A 132 1.63 7.46 4.27
C TRP A 132 0.37 7.56 3.39
N ALA A 133 0.51 7.98 2.13
CA ALA A 133 -0.59 7.94 1.15
C ALA A 133 -0.79 6.54 0.53
N GLY A 134 0.19 5.65 0.68
CA GLY A 134 0.15 4.27 0.22
C GLY A 134 -0.45 3.29 1.23
N GLY A 135 -0.30 2.00 0.95
CA GLY A 135 -0.75 0.91 1.81
C GLY A 135 -2.15 0.40 1.49
N LEU A 136 -2.65 0.62 0.26
CA LEU A 136 -4.01 0.25 -0.16
C LEU A 136 -4.03 -1.24 -0.58
N HIS A 137 -4.03 -2.11 0.43
CA HIS A 137 -3.75 -3.55 0.27
C HIS A 137 -4.89 -4.40 -0.32
N HIS A 138 -6.13 -3.92 -0.37
CA HIS A 138 -7.29 -4.71 -0.81
C HIS A 138 -7.50 -4.71 -2.33
N ALA A 139 -6.90 -3.76 -3.05
CA ALA A 139 -7.09 -3.64 -4.49
C ALA A 139 -6.62 -4.90 -5.21
N LYS A 140 -7.47 -5.42 -6.10
CA LYS A 140 -7.23 -6.64 -6.89
C LYS A 140 -6.68 -6.28 -8.26
N ARG A 141 -6.24 -7.29 -9.00
CA ARG A 141 -5.65 -7.09 -10.34
C ARG A 141 -6.60 -6.34 -11.29
N GLY A 142 -7.85 -6.76 -11.33
CA GLY A 142 -8.88 -6.23 -12.23
C GLY A 142 -10.03 -5.51 -11.53
N GLY A 143 -9.87 -5.04 -10.28
CA GLY A 143 -10.98 -4.41 -9.58
C GLY A 143 -10.63 -3.77 -8.25
N ALA A 144 -11.51 -2.85 -7.82
CA ALA A 144 -11.45 -2.20 -6.53
C ALA A 144 -12.09 -3.08 -5.44
N SER A 145 -11.60 -2.95 -4.22
CA SER A 145 -12.13 -3.65 -3.04
C SER A 145 -11.70 -2.92 -1.77
N GLY A 146 -12.53 -2.89 -0.72
CA GLY A 146 -12.14 -2.38 0.60
C GLY A 146 -11.52 -0.97 0.56
N PHE A 147 -12.16 -0.03 -0.14
CA PHE A 147 -11.70 1.36 -0.33
C PHE A 147 -10.43 1.52 -1.20
N CYS A 148 -9.90 0.43 -1.74
CA CYS A 148 -8.66 0.38 -2.50
C CYS A 148 -8.94 0.17 -3.99
N TYR A 149 -8.39 1.03 -4.84
CA TYR A 149 -8.57 0.96 -6.30
C TYR A 149 -7.29 0.48 -7.01
N VAL A 150 -6.13 1.03 -6.63
CA VAL A 150 -4.82 0.61 -7.13
C VAL A 150 -3.99 0.08 -5.97
N ASN A 151 -3.36 -1.08 -6.17
CA ASN A 151 -2.51 -1.72 -5.18
C ASN A 151 -1.08 -1.18 -5.29
N ASP A 152 -0.83 -0.05 -4.64
CA ASP A 152 0.48 0.61 -4.62
C ASP A 152 1.58 -0.28 -4.01
N ILE A 153 1.19 -1.18 -3.10
CA ILE A 153 2.08 -2.11 -2.42
C ILE A 153 2.65 -3.13 -3.41
N VAL A 154 1.78 -3.74 -4.22
CA VAL A 154 2.21 -4.72 -5.25
C VAL A 154 3.16 -4.04 -6.24
N LEU A 155 2.85 -2.83 -6.69
CA LEU A 155 3.71 -2.06 -7.60
C LEU A 155 5.08 -1.74 -6.96
N GLY A 156 5.09 -1.33 -5.70
CA GLY A 156 6.33 -1.10 -4.94
C GLY A 156 7.16 -2.38 -4.77
N ILE A 157 6.53 -3.51 -4.48
CA ILE A 157 7.21 -4.81 -4.37
C ILE A 157 7.77 -5.26 -5.72
N LEU A 158 7.03 -5.11 -6.82
CA LEU A 158 7.52 -5.42 -8.17
C LEU A 158 8.77 -4.61 -8.51
N GLU A 159 8.81 -3.34 -8.13
CA GLU A 159 10.00 -2.50 -8.31
C GLU A 159 11.17 -2.97 -7.42
N LEU A 160 10.92 -3.34 -6.15
CA LEU A 160 11.94 -3.92 -5.27
C LEU A 160 12.51 -5.24 -5.83
N LEU A 161 11.67 -6.08 -6.44
CA LEU A 161 12.08 -7.37 -7.02
C LEU A 161 13.04 -7.23 -8.21
N LYS A 162 13.23 -6.04 -8.77
CA LYS A 162 14.31 -5.78 -9.74
C LYS A 162 15.70 -5.84 -9.11
N THR A 163 15.80 -5.51 -7.82
CA THR A 163 17.08 -5.41 -7.08
C THR A 163 17.23 -6.51 -6.03
N PHE A 164 16.14 -6.85 -5.35
CA PHE A 164 16.13 -7.77 -4.22
C PHE A 164 15.55 -9.13 -4.63
N ASN A 165 16.29 -10.19 -4.33
CA ASN A 165 15.86 -11.55 -4.63
C ASN A 165 14.61 -11.97 -3.85
N ARG A 166 14.48 -11.46 -2.61
CA ARG A 166 13.40 -11.79 -1.68
C ARG A 166 12.91 -10.53 -0.99
N VAL A 167 11.59 -10.31 -1.01
CA VAL A 167 10.94 -9.18 -0.34
C VAL A 167 9.98 -9.74 0.71
N LEU A 168 10.05 -9.21 1.93
CA LEU A 168 9.08 -9.54 2.98
C LEU A 168 8.03 -8.43 3.06
N TYR A 169 6.78 -8.79 2.89
CA TYR A 169 5.63 -7.93 3.18
C TYR A 169 5.08 -8.26 4.56
N ILE A 170 4.97 -7.24 5.43
CA ILE A 170 4.37 -7.35 6.75
C ILE A 170 3.18 -6.40 6.80
N ASP A 171 2.04 -6.90 7.28
CA ASP A 171 0.79 -6.18 7.36
C ASP A 171 0.27 -6.18 8.81
N ILE A 172 0.08 -4.99 9.36
CA ILE A 172 -0.46 -4.76 10.72
C ILE A 172 -1.77 -3.97 10.70
N ASP A 173 -2.42 -3.85 9.54
CA ASP A 173 -3.81 -3.44 9.42
C ASP A 173 -4.73 -4.43 10.14
N ASN A 174 -5.87 -3.96 10.66
CA ASN A 174 -6.81 -4.86 11.31
C ASN A 174 -7.49 -5.81 10.31
N HIS A 175 -7.47 -5.50 9.02
CA HIS A 175 -7.99 -6.32 7.93
C HIS A 175 -6.87 -7.16 7.29
N HIS A 176 -7.25 -8.33 6.78
CA HIS A 176 -6.30 -9.18 6.05
C HIS A 176 -5.84 -8.49 4.76
N GLY A 177 -4.50 -8.47 4.52
CA GLY A 177 -3.85 -7.93 3.32
C GLY A 177 -4.03 -8.79 2.06
N ASP A 178 -5.28 -9.10 1.74
CA ASP A 178 -5.69 -10.10 0.77
C ASP A 178 -5.29 -9.79 -0.68
N GLY A 179 -5.27 -8.52 -1.10
CA GLY A 179 -4.84 -8.14 -2.46
C GLY A 179 -3.35 -8.36 -2.69
N VAL A 180 -2.52 -8.10 -1.68
CA VAL A 180 -1.06 -8.36 -1.74
C VAL A 180 -0.77 -9.85 -1.66
N GLU A 181 -1.46 -10.56 -0.76
CA GLU A 181 -1.36 -12.02 -0.66
C GLU A 181 -1.72 -12.71 -1.99
N GLU A 182 -2.86 -12.35 -2.59
CA GLU A 182 -3.32 -12.91 -3.86
C GLU A 182 -2.31 -12.66 -5.00
N ALA A 183 -1.75 -11.45 -5.09
CA ALA A 183 -0.79 -11.09 -6.12
C ALA A 183 0.50 -11.93 -6.08
N PHE A 184 0.89 -12.42 -4.90
CA PHE A 184 2.13 -13.18 -4.71
C PHE A 184 1.90 -14.64 -4.24
N TYR A 185 0.66 -15.13 -4.24
CA TYR A 185 0.25 -16.41 -3.67
C TYR A 185 0.97 -17.64 -4.23
N THR A 186 1.58 -17.50 -5.42
CA THR A 186 2.23 -18.57 -6.18
C THR A 186 3.77 -18.47 -6.24
N THR A 187 4.38 -17.47 -5.60
CA THR A 187 5.84 -17.24 -5.63
C THR A 187 6.49 -17.36 -4.26
N ASP A 188 7.75 -17.78 -4.23
CA ASP A 188 8.63 -17.80 -3.05
C ASP A 188 9.52 -16.54 -2.94
N ARG A 189 9.51 -15.68 -3.97
CA ARG A 189 10.28 -14.43 -3.99
C ARG A 189 9.67 -13.32 -3.14
N VAL A 190 8.41 -13.46 -2.75
CA VAL A 190 7.74 -12.57 -1.81
C VAL A 190 7.10 -13.43 -0.74
N MET A 191 7.36 -13.09 0.52
CA MET A 191 6.63 -13.67 1.65
C MET A 191 5.66 -12.63 2.19
N THR A 192 4.39 -12.98 2.32
CA THR A 192 3.38 -12.14 2.97
C THR A 192 3.16 -12.61 4.40
N CYS A 193 3.10 -11.66 5.34
CA CYS A 193 2.81 -11.93 6.75
C CYS A 193 1.81 -10.93 7.28
N SER A 194 0.58 -11.36 7.54
CA SER A 194 -0.52 -10.50 7.99
C SER A 194 -1.02 -10.89 9.38
N PHE A 195 -1.24 -9.89 10.24
CA PHE A 195 -1.86 -10.03 11.56
C PHE A 195 -3.18 -9.26 11.57
N HIS A 196 -4.31 -9.95 11.60
CA HIS A 196 -5.61 -9.32 11.33
C HIS A 196 -6.73 -9.97 12.12
N LYS A 197 -7.85 -9.25 12.30
CA LYS A 197 -9.08 -9.86 12.82
C LYS A 197 -9.63 -10.87 11.81
N TYR A 198 -10.05 -12.02 12.31
CA TYR A 198 -10.66 -13.07 11.50
C TYR A 198 -11.90 -13.69 12.18
N GLY A 199 -12.86 -14.13 11.37
CA GLY A 199 -14.16 -14.65 11.83
C GLY A 199 -15.24 -13.57 11.97
N ASP A 200 -16.45 -13.98 12.37
CA ASP A 200 -17.63 -13.11 12.54
C ASP A 200 -17.96 -12.25 11.31
N GLU A 201 -17.81 -12.81 10.10
CA GLU A 201 -18.05 -12.10 8.82
C GLU A 201 -17.21 -10.82 8.66
N TYR A 202 -16.07 -10.71 9.35
CA TYR A 202 -15.17 -9.57 9.24
C TYR A 202 -14.51 -9.51 7.87
N PHE A 203 -14.55 -8.34 7.23
CA PHE A 203 -13.95 -8.11 5.92
C PHE A 203 -12.43 -8.36 5.96
N PRO A 204 -11.81 -8.96 4.92
CA PRO A 204 -12.39 -9.43 3.66
C PRO A 204 -12.92 -10.87 3.68
N GLY A 205 -12.92 -11.54 4.83
CA GLY A 205 -13.37 -12.94 4.96
C GLY A 205 -12.33 -13.99 4.53
N THR A 206 -11.08 -13.58 4.29
CA THR A 206 -9.92 -14.44 3.97
C THR A 206 -8.83 -14.28 5.04
N GLY A 207 -7.72 -15.02 4.93
CA GLY A 207 -6.61 -14.95 5.89
C GLY A 207 -6.76 -15.99 7.00
N ASP A 208 -7.37 -17.12 6.70
CA ASP A 208 -7.41 -18.24 7.64
C ASP A 208 -5.97 -18.72 7.93
N ILE A 209 -5.78 -19.35 9.09
CA ILE A 209 -4.47 -19.95 9.42
C ILE A 209 -4.02 -21.01 8.41
N HIS A 210 -4.95 -21.59 7.65
CA HIS A 210 -4.69 -22.56 6.60
C HIS A 210 -4.42 -21.95 5.22
N ASP A 211 -4.59 -20.63 5.05
CA ASP A 211 -4.23 -19.91 3.83
C ASP A 211 -2.70 -19.72 3.80
N ILE A 212 -2.01 -20.70 3.21
CA ILE A 212 -0.54 -20.80 3.24
C ILE A 212 0.13 -20.64 1.87
N GLY A 213 -0.61 -20.22 0.84
CA GLY A 213 -0.09 -20.13 -0.53
C GLY A 213 -0.11 -21.47 -1.27
N VAL A 214 0.19 -21.43 -2.57
CA VAL A 214 0.13 -22.62 -3.45
C VAL A 214 1.33 -22.70 -4.39
N GLY A 215 1.58 -23.90 -4.92
CA GLY A 215 2.70 -24.13 -5.85
C GLY A 215 4.04 -23.76 -5.21
N LYS A 216 4.82 -22.88 -5.85
CA LYS A 216 6.09 -22.38 -5.29
C LYS A 216 5.89 -21.45 -4.09
N GLY A 217 4.75 -20.77 -4.01
CA GLY A 217 4.41 -19.88 -2.88
C GLY A 217 3.84 -20.60 -1.66
N LYS A 218 3.72 -21.93 -1.69
CA LYS A 218 3.27 -22.69 -0.51
C LYS A 218 4.24 -22.50 0.66
N TYR A 219 3.69 -22.18 1.83
CA TYR A 219 4.35 -21.75 3.06
C TYR A 219 5.00 -20.34 3.02
N TYR A 220 4.78 -19.56 1.96
CA TYR A 220 5.23 -18.16 1.85
C TYR A 220 4.10 -17.14 2.06
N ALA A 221 2.86 -17.59 2.30
CA ALA A 221 1.81 -16.77 2.88
C ALA A 221 1.63 -17.16 4.36
N VAL A 222 1.72 -16.18 5.26
CA VAL A 222 1.66 -16.35 6.71
C VAL A 222 0.54 -15.51 7.28
N ASN A 223 -0.53 -16.18 7.74
CA ASN A 223 -1.68 -15.52 8.31
C ASN A 223 -1.79 -15.78 9.81
N PHE A 224 -1.90 -14.70 10.58
CA PHE A 224 -2.14 -14.74 12.02
C PHE A 224 -3.55 -14.20 12.30
N PRO A 225 -4.58 -15.07 12.29
CA PRO A 225 -5.94 -14.66 12.63
C PRO A 225 -6.03 -14.28 14.11
N LEU A 226 -6.73 -13.18 14.39
CA LEU A 226 -6.92 -12.60 15.72
C LEU A 226 -8.40 -12.40 16.03
N ARG A 227 -8.71 -12.27 17.32
CA ARG A 227 -10.01 -11.88 17.86
C ARG A 227 -9.98 -10.44 18.36
N ASP A 228 -11.14 -9.90 18.70
CA ASP A 228 -11.28 -8.51 19.17
C ASP A 228 -10.41 -8.20 20.40
N GLY A 229 -10.04 -6.93 20.52
CA GLY A 229 -9.51 -6.34 21.74
C GLY A 229 -8.05 -6.68 22.03
N ILE A 230 -7.27 -7.14 21.05
CA ILE A 230 -5.84 -7.39 21.26
C ILE A 230 -5.11 -6.12 21.73
N ASP A 231 -4.34 -6.24 22.82
CA ASP A 231 -3.56 -5.15 23.42
C ASP A 231 -2.07 -5.19 23.04
N ASP A 232 -1.35 -4.12 23.37
CA ASP A 232 0.06 -3.91 23.03
C ASP A 232 0.98 -5.07 23.45
N GLU A 233 0.89 -5.53 24.70
CA GLU A 233 1.78 -6.56 25.22
C GLU A 233 1.46 -7.93 24.62
N THR A 234 0.18 -8.22 24.41
CA THR A 234 -0.30 -9.43 23.75
C THR A 234 0.18 -9.47 22.29
N PHE A 235 -0.04 -8.40 21.52
CA PHE A 235 0.39 -8.29 20.12
C PHE A 235 1.91 -8.43 19.99
N LYS A 236 2.67 -7.73 20.84
CA LYS A 236 4.13 -7.84 20.89
C LYS A 236 4.62 -9.26 21.20
N SER A 237 3.88 -10.01 22.02
CA SER A 237 4.24 -11.38 22.39
C SER A 237 4.14 -12.38 21.23
N ILE A 238 3.33 -12.08 20.20
CA ILE A 238 3.16 -12.91 19.00
C ILE A 238 3.95 -12.37 17.80
N PHE A 239 3.98 -11.05 17.62
CA PHE A 239 4.65 -10.40 16.49
C PHE A 239 6.14 -10.69 16.49
N ARG A 240 6.81 -10.50 17.64
CA ARG A 240 8.27 -10.66 17.72
C ARG A 240 8.74 -12.09 17.41
N PRO A 241 8.18 -13.16 18.01
CA PRO A 241 8.61 -14.52 17.68
C PRO A 241 8.41 -14.88 16.21
N VAL A 242 7.25 -14.59 15.63
CA VAL A 242 6.91 -14.92 14.24
C VAL A 242 7.86 -14.19 13.29
N ILE A 243 7.96 -12.86 13.42
CA ILE A 243 8.84 -12.05 12.56
C ILE A 243 10.31 -12.40 12.75
N THR A 244 10.77 -12.70 13.98
CA THR A 244 12.15 -13.16 14.20
C THR A 244 12.44 -14.44 13.41
N TYR A 245 11.51 -15.40 13.43
CA TYR A 245 11.67 -16.64 12.68
C TYR A 245 11.77 -16.36 11.18
N ILE A 246 10.81 -15.58 10.64
CA ILE A 246 10.78 -15.20 9.24
C ILE A 246 12.10 -14.52 8.83
N MET A 247 12.55 -13.50 9.56
CA MET A 247 13.78 -12.78 9.24
C MET A 247 15.01 -13.69 9.22
N ASN A 248 15.09 -14.64 10.17
CA ASN A 248 16.23 -15.57 10.27
C ASN A 248 16.25 -16.62 9.15
N TRP A 249 15.07 -17.08 8.72
CA TRP A 249 14.92 -18.22 7.80
C TRP A 249 14.69 -17.79 6.35
N TYR A 250 13.74 -16.86 6.12
CA TYR A 250 13.45 -16.30 4.80
C TYR A 250 14.55 -15.34 4.33
N ARG A 251 15.20 -14.62 5.26
CA ARG A 251 16.30 -13.68 4.99
C ARG A 251 15.98 -12.70 3.84
N PRO A 252 14.94 -11.87 3.98
CA PRO A 252 14.56 -10.92 2.94
C PRO A 252 15.66 -9.87 2.72
N GLY A 253 15.80 -9.41 1.47
CA GLY A 253 16.70 -8.32 1.09
C GLY A 253 16.07 -6.94 1.27
N ALA A 254 14.73 -6.86 1.26
CA ALA A 254 13.96 -5.66 1.54
C ALA A 254 12.66 -6.02 2.29
N VAL A 255 12.13 -5.07 3.05
CA VAL A 255 10.87 -5.19 3.79
C VAL A 255 9.89 -4.11 3.32
N VAL A 256 8.63 -4.46 3.15
CA VAL A 256 7.51 -3.50 3.06
C VAL A 256 6.63 -3.72 4.28
N LEU A 257 6.52 -2.73 5.15
CA LEU A 257 5.65 -2.74 6.31
C LEU A 257 4.47 -1.81 6.04
N GLN A 258 3.29 -2.39 5.87
CA GLN A 258 2.03 -1.66 5.85
C GLN A 258 1.66 -1.34 7.30
N CYS A 259 1.42 -0.06 7.61
CA CYS A 259 1.13 0.43 8.94
C CYS A 259 -0.33 0.88 9.04
N GLY A 260 -1.26 -0.02 8.74
CA GLY A 260 -2.70 0.19 8.84
C GLY A 260 -3.13 0.53 10.27
N THR A 261 -3.60 1.75 10.47
CA THR A 261 -3.90 2.31 11.80
C THR A 261 -5.30 2.04 12.31
N ASP A 262 -6.09 1.22 11.60
CA ASP A 262 -7.38 0.74 12.12
C ASP A 262 -7.24 -0.37 13.16
N SER A 263 -6.02 -0.91 13.36
CA SER A 263 -5.71 -1.76 14.51
C SER A 263 -5.54 -0.98 15.83
N LEU A 264 -5.66 0.36 15.79
CA LEU A 264 -5.59 1.21 16.98
C LEU A 264 -6.87 1.18 17.82
N ALA A 265 -6.69 1.38 19.12
CA ALA A 265 -7.76 1.58 20.08
C ALA A 265 -8.67 2.76 19.69
N GLY A 266 -9.98 2.51 19.71
CA GLY A 266 -10.99 3.52 19.38
C GLY A 266 -11.02 3.93 17.91
N ASP A 267 -10.53 3.07 17.01
CA ASP A 267 -10.82 3.19 15.60
C ASP A 267 -12.34 3.03 15.33
N ARG A 268 -12.82 3.60 14.22
CA ARG A 268 -14.24 3.59 13.86
C ARG A 268 -14.70 2.25 13.30
N LEU A 269 -13.83 1.50 12.64
CA LEU A 269 -14.15 0.21 12.00
C LEU A 269 -13.39 -0.96 12.63
N GLY A 270 -12.13 -0.76 12.99
CA GLY A 270 -11.31 -1.80 13.61
C GLY A 270 -11.68 -2.07 15.06
N THR A 271 -11.35 -3.28 15.53
CA THR A 271 -11.78 -3.80 16.85
C THR A 271 -10.60 -4.20 17.75
N ALA A 272 -9.37 -3.93 17.33
CA ALA A 272 -8.19 -4.08 18.17
C ALA A 272 -8.08 -2.94 19.20
N ASN A 273 -7.13 -3.07 20.13
CA ASN A 273 -6.96 -2.14 21.26
C ASN A 273 -5.50 -1.66 21.39
N LEU A 274 -4.81 -1.47 20.26
CA LEU A 274 -3.41 -1.03 20.25
C LEU A 274 -3.27 0.47 20.51
N THR A 275 -2.23 0.85 21.23
CA THR A 275 -1.79 2.25 21.31
C THR A 275 -0.81 2.57 20.19
N GLU A 276 -0.49 3.84 19.99
CA GLU A 276 0.56 4.26 19.05
C GLU A 276 1.94 3.70 19.45
N ARG A 277 2.17 3.46 20.75
CA ARG A 277 3.42 2.86 21.25
C ARG A 277 3.48 1.37 20.90
N GLY A 278 2.39 0.64 21.07
CA GLY A 278 2.28 -0.77 20.69
C GLY A 278 2.43 -0.95 19.18
N HIS A 279 1.69 -0.17 18.40
CA HIS A 279 1.75 -0.16 16.95
C HIS A 279 3.16 0.20 16.44
N GLY A 280 3.71 1.34 16.89
CA GLY A 280 5.05 1.77 16.51
C GLY A 280 6.18 0.88 17.05
N ALA A 281 5.92 0.00 18.02
CA ALA A 281 6.89 -1.01 18.45
C ALA A 281 7.18 -2.03 17.34
N CYS A 282 6.25 -2.25 16.40
CA CYS A 282 6.44 -3.09 15.22
C CYS A 282 7.48 -2.47 14.28
N ALA A 283 7.29 -1.20 13.89
CA ALA A 283 8.27 -0.46 13.10
C ALA A 283 9.63 -0.36 13.82
N LYS A 284 9.62 -0.13 15.13
CA LYS A 284 10.84 -0.08 15.96
C LYS A 284 11.58 -1.42 15.98
N PHE A 285 10.85 -2.53 16.03
CA PHE A 285 11.41 -3.88 15.99
C PHE A 285 12.00 -4.17 14.60
N MET A 286 11.27 -3.85 13.53
CA MET A 286 11.76 -4.02 12.16
C MET A 286 13.03 -3.24 11.88
N ARG A 287 13.13 -2.01 12.42
CA ARG A 287 14.34 -1.19 12.31
C ARG A 287 15.59 -1.88 12.88
N THR A 288 15.46 -2.80 13.84
CA THR A 288 16.62 -3.50 14.45
C THR A 288 17.31 -4.48 13.50
N PHE A 289 16.62 -4.99 12.47
CA PHE A 289 17.20 -5.93 11.51
C PHE A 289 18.11 -5.26 10.48
N ASN A 290 18.10 -3.92 10.39
CA ASN A 290 18.91 -3.14 9.46
C ASN A 290 18.75 -3.49 7.96
N VAL A 291 17.64 -4.10 7.57
CA VAL A 291 17.27 -4.37 6.17
C VAL A 291 16.60 -3.12 5.56
N PRO A 292 16.84 -2.76 4.28
CA PRO A 292 16.08 -1.70 3.60
C PRO A 292 14.57 -1.89 3.78
N MET A 293 13.84 -0.84 4.17
CA MET A 293 12.41 -0.97 4.44
C MET A 293 11.55 0.20 3.94
N ILE A 294 10.35 -0.11 3.48
CA ILE A 294 9.31 0.88 3.17
C ILE A 294 8.26 0.84 4.28
N LEU A 295 7.89 2.01 4.81
CA LEU A 295 6.73 2.20 5.67
C LEU A 295 5.59 2.79 4.82
N LEU A 296 4.48 2.07 4.74
CA LEU A 296 3.28 2.50 4.03
C LEU A 296 2.18 2.83 5.03
N GLY A 297 1.17 3.58 4.59
CA GLY A 297 -0.04 3.82 5.35
C GLY A 297 -0.92 2.57 5.42
N GLY A 298 -2.20 2.73 5.06
CA GLY A 298 -3.21 1.67 5.20
C GLY A 298 -4.54 2.19 5.74
N GLY A 299 -5.32 1.31 6.35
CA GLY A 299 -6.54 1.64 7.08
C GLY A 299 -6.34 2.65 8.22
N GLY A 300 -7.45 3.08 8.82
CA GLY A 300 -7.47 4.06 9.91
C GLY A 300 -8.53 5.11 9.69
N TYR A 301 -9.56 5.08 10.54
CA TYR A 301 -10.83 5.76 10.32
C TYR A 301 -11.18 6.74 11.47
N THR A 302 -10.25 6.91 12.41
CA THR A 302 -10.21 8.01 13.39
C THR A 302 -9.02 8.95 13.07
N PRO A 303 -9.18 9.97 12.19
CA PRO A 303 -8.06 10.72 11.59
C PRO A 303 -7.05 11.34 12.57
N LYS A 304 -7.51 11.77 13.76
CA LYS A 304 -6.63 12.29 14.82
C LYS A 304 -5.68 11.21 15.38
N ASN A 305 -6.12 9.96 15.48
CA ASN A 305 -5.28 8.86 15.96
C ASN A 305 -4.36 8.36 14.85
N VAL A 306 -4.84 8.32 13.60
CA VAL A 306 -4.00 8.03 12.42
C VAL A 306 -2.80 8.99 12.38
N SER A 307 -3.07 10.29 12.44
CA SER A 307 -2.01 11.31 12.36
C SER A 307 -1.04 11.28 13.52
N ARG A 308 -1.50 10.99 14.74
CA ARG A 308 -0.64 10.73 15.91
C ARG A 308 0.30 9.55 15.64
N THR A 309 -0.24 8.41 15.26
CA THR A 309 0.52 7.17 15.11
C THR A 309 1.53 7.24 13.98
N TRP A 310 1.14 7.68 12.78
CA TRP A 310 2.10 7.80 11.68
C TRP A 310 3.17 8.88 11.93
N CYS A 311 2.85 9.96 12.66
CA CYS A 311 3.87 10.91 13.11
C CYS A 311 4.86 10.26 14.10
N TYR A 312 4.36 9.49 15.06
CA TYR A 312 5.18 8.73 16.00
C TYR A 312 6.07 7.69 15.28
N GLU A 313 5.53 6.96 14.32
CA GLU A 313 6.30 5.98 13.52
C GLU A 313 7.34 6.63 12.62
N THR A 314 7.04 7.84 12.10
CA THR A 314 8.04 8.66 11.41
C THR A 314 9.21 8.98 12.35
N SER A 315 8.92 9.32 13.61
CA SER A 315 9.94 9.55 14.65
C SER A 315 10.78 8.30 14.92
N VAL A 316 10.14 7.12 14.96
CA VAL A 316 10.82 5.82 15.11
C VAL A 316 11.76 5.56 13.93
N ALA A 317 11.33 5.85 12.70
CA ALA A 317 12.13 5.68 11.48
C ALA A 317 13.38 6.56 11.49
N VAL A 318 13.25 7.86 11.83
CA VAL A 318 14.40 8.77 11.94
C VAL A 318 15.22 8.59 13.22
N GLY A 319 14.71 7.83 14.19
CA GLY A 319 15.39 7.56 15.46
C GLY A 319 15.36 8.74 16.44
N VAL A 320 14.24 9.47 16.50
CA VAL A 320 14.02 10.62 17.39
C VAL A 320 12.91 10.31 18.38
N ASP A 321 13.15 10.58 19.67
CA ASP A 321 12.11 10.55 20.70
C ASP A 321 11.29 11.84 20.64
N LEU A 322 9.96 11.72 20.58
CA LEU A 322 9.06 12.87 20.55
C LEU A 322 8.69 13.33 21.95
N PRO A 323 8.54 14.66 22.18
CA PRO A 323 7.85 15.14 23.36
C PRO A 323 6.37 14.76 23.29
N GLU A 324 5.78 14.47 24.45
CA GLU A 324 4.40 13.97 24.56
C GLU A 324 3.36 15.03 24.12
N THR A 325 3.68 16.31 24.31
CA THR A 325 2.84 17.44 23.93
C THR A 325 2.88 17.70 22.43
N LEU A 326 1.73 17.84 21.80
CA LEU A 326 1.64 18.21 20.40
C LEU A 326 2.10 19.66 20.19
N PRO A 327 2.92 19.92 19.16
CA PRO A 327 3.22 21.28 18.74
C PRO A 327 1.96 21.91 18.12
N TYR A 328 1.87 23.24 18.22
CA TYR A 328 0.83 23.98 17.50
C TYR A 328 0.93 23.71 16.00
N ASN A 329 -0.23 23.56 15.36
CA ASN A 329 -0.34 23.26 13.93
C ASN A 329 -1.75 23.65 13.43
N ASP A 330 -1.94 23.65 12.11
CA ASP A 330 -3.21 24.06 11.47
C ASP A 330 -4.43 23.22 11.90
N TYR A 331 -4.19 22.01 12.44
CA TYR A 331 -5.21 21.07 12.88
C TYR A 331 -5.26 20.90 14.41
N PHE A 332 -4.61 21.79 15.17
CA PHE A 332 -4.39 21.60 16.61
C PHE A 332 -5.67 21.31 17.41
N GLU A 333 -6.78 21.96 17.05
CA GLU A 333 -8.08 21.81 17.70
C GLU A 333 -8.66 20.39 17.58
N TYR A 334 -8.29 19.62 16.55
CA TYR A 334 -8.74 18.23 16.36
C TYR A 334 -8.22 17.28 17.46
N PHE A 335 -7.17 17.68 18.17
CA PHE A 335 -6.50 16.87 19.18
C PHE A 335 -6.92 17.20 20.62
N GLY A 336 -7.87 18.12 20.80
CA GLY A 336 -8.42 18.44 22.10
C GLY A 336 -9.17 17.27 22.75
N PRO A 337 -9.36 17.30 24.08
CA PRO A 337 -8.90 18.35 24.99
C PRO A 337 -7.47 18.19 25.49
N GLU A 338 -6.80 17.05 25.27
CA GLU A 338 -5.51 16.78 25.91
C GLU A 338 -4.28 17.25 25.13
N TYR A 339 -4.37 17.38 23.80
CA TYR A 339 -3.27 17.84 22.94
C TYR A 339 -1.97 17.02 23.10
N LEU A 340 -2.11 15.70 23.32
CA LEU A 340 -1.00 14.75 23.42
C LEU A 340 -0.86 13.91 22.15
N ILE A 341 0.34 13.39 21.91
CA ILE A 341 0.62 12.41 20.83
C ILE A 341 0.00 11.03 21.11
N HIS A 342 -0.34 10.74 22.38
CA HIS A 342 -0.77 9.41 22.81
C HIS A 342 -2.20 9.05 22.38
N VAL A 343 -2.37 7.81 21.91
CA VAL A 343 -3.64 7.13 21.70
C VAL A 343 -3.96 6.34 22.96
N ARG A 344 -5.13 6.58 23.56
CA ARG A 344 -5.52 5.90 24.79
C ARG A 344 -6.10 4.52 24.48
N PRO A 345 -5.71 3.47 25.21
CA PRO A 345 -6.40 2.19 25.14
C PRO A 345 -7.83 2.34 25.65
N THR A 346 -8.73 1.49 25.17
CA THR A 346 -10.10 1.36 25.64
C THR A 346 -10.20 0.28 26.74
N ASN A 347 -11.36 0.19 27.39
CA ASN A 347 -11.70 -0.88 28.32
C ASN A 347 -12.24 -2.15 27.62
N ALA A 348 -12.03 -2.29 26.30
CA ALA A 348 -12.45 -3.48 25.56
C ALA A 348 -11.77 -4.74 26.11
N GLU A 349 -12.54 -5.83 26.21
CA GLU A 349 -12.03 -7.12 26.64
C GLU A 349 -11.16 -7.74 25.53
N ASN A 350 -9.95 -8.17 25.89
CA ASN A 350 -9.08 -8.91 24.99
C ASN A 350 -9.54 -10.37 24.87
N LYS A 351 -10.18 -10.72 23.74
CA LYS A 351 -10.70 -12.07 23.48
C LYS A 351 -9.62 -13.08 23.03
N ASN A 352 -8.37 -12.65 22.95
CA ASN A 352 -7.23 -13.46 22.53
C ASN A 352 -6.58 -14.15 23.73
N THR A 353 -7.13 -15.29 24.13
CA THR A 353 -6.57 -16.06 25.25
C THR A 353 -5.15 -16.53 24.95
N ARG A 354 -4.32 -16.63 25.99
CA ARG A 354 -2.94 -17.11 25.85
C ARG A 354 -2.86 -18.47 25.14
N GLU A 355 -3.77 -19.38 25.50
CA GLU A 355 -3.87 -20.70 24.88
C GLU A 355 -4.13 -20.62 23.36
N TYR A 356 -5.05 -19.74 22.94
CA TYR A 356 -5.36 -19.55 21.51
C TYR A 356 -4.14 -19.02 20.75
N LEU A 357 -3.45 -18.02 21.31
CA LEU A 357 -2.29 -17.40 20.68
C LEU A 357 -1.08 -18.33 20.63
N ASP A 358 -0.85 -19.11 21.68
CA ASP A 358 0.24 -20.09 21.72
C ASP A 358 0.01 -21.20 20.69
N LYS A 359 -1.21 -21.73 20.59
CA LYS A 359 -1.57 -22.72 19.56
C LYS A 359 -1.39 -22.17 18.14
N THR A 360 -1.87 -20.95 17.89
CA THR A 360 -1.74 -20.27 16.59
C THR A 360 -0.27 -20.04 16.23
N THR A 361 0.52 -19.54 17.19
CA THR A 361 1.96 -19.32 17.00
C THR A 361 2.70 -20.62 16.70
N VAL A 362 2.40 -21.71 17.43
CA VAL A 362 3.02 -23.02 17.18
C VAL A 362 2.70 -23.51 15.77
N HIS A 363 1.43 -23.43 15.35
CA HIS A 363 1.02 -23.85 14.01
C HIS A 363 1.73 -23.05 12.90
N ILE A 364 1.81 -21.73 13.05
CA ILE A 364 2.52 -20.85 12.10
C ILE A 364 4.02 -21.22 12.04
N LEU A 365 4.66 -21.42 13.19
CA LEU A 365 6.07 -21.82 13.23
C LEU A 365 6.30 -23.21 12.64
N GLU A 366 5.34 -24.13 12.75
CA GLU A 366 5.39 -25.43 12.07
C GLU A 366 5.28 -25.29 10.56
N ASN A 367 4.38 -24.44 10.06
CA ASN A 367 4.30 -24.12 8.62
C ASN A 367 5.63 -23.53 8.12
N LEU A 368 6.19 -22.56 8.84
CA LEU A 368 7.45 -21.92 8.49
C LEU A 368 8.66 -22.87 8.53
N ARG A 369 8.62 -23.98 9.27
CA ARG A 369 9.68 -25.01 9.23
C ARG A 369 9.74 -25.77 7.91
N ASN A 370 8.66 -25.73 7.11
CA ASN A 370 8.60 -26.43 5.82
C ASN A 370 9.21 -25.64 4.66
N ILE A 371 9.55 -24.36 4.84
CA ILE A 371 10.22 -23.60 3.78
C ILE A 371 11.69 -24.02 3.67
N SER A 372 12.20 -24.07 2.44
CA SER A 372 13.64 -24.23 2.21
C SER A 372 14.38 -23.02 2.79
N HIS A 373 15.52 -23.29 3.43
CA HIS A 373 16.35 -22.23 4.01
C HIS A 373 16.83 -21.28 2.90
N ALA A 374 16.33 -20.04 2.88
CA ALA A 374 16.63 -19.00 1.87
C ALA A 374 16.67 -19.55 0.42
N PRO A 375 15.52 -19.80 -0.23
CA PRO A 375 15.46 -20.44 -1.54
C PRO A 375 16.40 -19.77 -2.54
N SER A 376 17.18 -20.58 -3.26
CA SER A 376 18.08 -20.12 -4.31
C SER A 376 17.25 -19.61 -5.49
N VAL A 377 17.39 -18.33 -5.81
CA VAL A 377 16.80 -17.75 -7.02
C VAL A 377 17.74 -18.09 -8.18
N GLN A 378 17.24 -18.76 -9.22
CA GLN A 378 18.00 -18.88 -10.47
C GLN A 378 18.22 -17.48 -11.02
N MET A 379 19.46 -17.19 -11.47
CA MET A 379 19.80 -15.93 -12.13
C MET A 379 18.83 -15.72 -13.29
N GLN A 380 17.89 -14.80 -13.12
CA GLN A 380 16.97 -14.39 -14.17
C GLN A 380 17.50 -13.04 -14.66
N GLU A 381 17.73 -12.92 -15.98
CA GLU A 381 18.09 -11.63 -16.56
C GLU A 381 17.03 -10.62 -16.16
N VAL A 382 17.47 -9.51 -15.54
CA VAL A 382 16.60 -8.37 -15.24
C VAL A 382 16.01 -7.93 -16.58
N PRO A 383 14.67 -7.93 -16.75
CA PRO A 383 14.08 -7.43 -17.98
C PRO A 383 14.62 -6.03 -18.24
N VAL A 384 15.27 -5.85 -19.37
CA VAL A 384 15.71 -4.52 -19.82
C VAL A 384 14.45 -3.68 -19.96
N ASP A 385 14.36 -2.55 -19.25
CA ASP A 385 13.32 -1.55 -19.49
C ASP A 385 13.52 -1.07 -20.94
N HIS A 386 12.86 -1.73 -21.90
CA HIS A 386 13.02 -1.47 -23.35
C HIS A 386 12.40 -0.14 -23.80
N PHE A 387 12.01 0.71 -22.85
CA PHE A 387 11.48 2.04 -23.09
C PHE A 387 12.04 2.94 -21.99
N SER A 388 13.24 3.46 -22.18
CA SER A 388 13.69 4.62 -21.42
C SER A 388 12.68 5.75 -21.66
N ASP A 389 12.36 6.50 -20.62
CA ASP A 389 11.52 7.72 -20.67
C ASP A 389 12.04 8.79 -21.68
N GLU A 390 13.19 8.54 -22.33
CA GLU A 390 13.75 9.36 -23.40
C GLU A 390 13.14 9.09 -24.79
N GLU A 391 12.41 7.98 -25.02
CA GLU A 391 11.83 7.73 -26.36
C GLU A 391 10.60 8.57 -26.69
N ASP A 392 9.86 9.03 -25.68
CA ASP A 392 8.62 9.81 -25.88
C ASP A 392 8.88 11.30 -26.21
N ASP A 393 10.12 11.80 -26.04
CA ASP A 393 10.53 13.17 -26.41
C ASP A 393 11.21 13.25 -27.80
N LEU A 394 11.31 12.15 -28.54
CA LEU A 394 12.16 12.05 -29.73
C LEU A 394 11.42 11.84 -31.06
N GLU A 395 10.09 11.93 -31.10
CA GLU A 395 9.31 11.82 -32.36
C GLU A 395 9.47 13.02 -33.32
N ASP A 396 10.13 14.11 -32.91
CA ASP A 396 10.14 15.37 -33.68
C ASP A 396 11.36 15.65 -34.58
N ASP A 397 12.38 14.78 -34.70
CA ASP A 397 13.44 14.97 -35.73
C ASP A 397 14.12 13.64 -36.14
N LEU A 398 13.54 12.98 -37.15
CA LEU A 398 14.03 11.72 -37.73
C LEU A 398 15.22 11.91 -38.69
N ASP A 399 15.60 13.14 -39.05
CA ASP A 399 16.61 13.41 -40.09
C ASP A 399 18.06 13.46 -39.56
N ASP A 400 18.28 13.69 -38.26
CA ASP A 400 19.63 13.83 -37.70
C ASP A 400 20.28 12.49 -37.26
N ARG A 401 19.49 11.42 -37.09
CA ARG A 401 19.98 10.13 -36.57
C ARG A 401 20.80 9.32 -37.59
N GLN A 402 20.62 9.54 -38.89
CA GLN A 402 21.36 8.79 -39.90
C GLN A 402 22.86 9.17 -39.96
N SER A 403 23.23 10.38 -39.53
CA SER A 403 24.62 10.84 -39.63
C SER A 403 25.55 10.32 -38.52
N ARG A 404 25.00 9.97 -37.34
CA ARG A 404 25.79 9.54 -36.17
C ARG A 404 26.16 8.06 -36.21
N VAL A 405 25.26 7.19 -36.68
CA VAL A 405 25.51 5.75 -36.78
C VAL A 405 26.62 5.44 -37.81
N TYR A 406 26.78 6.28 -38.83
CA TYR A 406 27.86 6.17 -39.80
C TYR A 406 29.24 6.60 -39.28
N HIS A 407 29.29 7.38 -38.18
CA HIS A 407 30.54 7.86 -37.60
C HIS A 407 31.11 6.95 -36.49
N ASP A 408 30.28 6.13 -35.83
CA ASP A 408 30.71 5.20 -34.77
C ASP A 408 31.20 3.84 -35.28
N THR A 409 31.08 3.56 -36.58
CA THR A 409 31.55 2.29 -37.19
C THR A 409 33.01 2.30 -37.63
N HIS A 410 33.75 3.40 -37.42
CA HIS A 410 35.17 3.51 -37.77
C HIS A 410 36.01 3.98 -36.58
N VAL A 411 36.10 3.12 -35.55
CA VAL A 411 37.15 3.22 -34.53
C VAL A 411 38.31 2.33 -34.97
N ALA A 412 39.35 2.93 -35.54
CA ALA A 412 40.60 2.22 -35.86
C ALA A 412 41.39 1.95 -34.56
N TYR A 413 41.94 0.75 -34.43
CA TYR A 413 42.78 0.35 -33.30
C TYR A 413 44.22 0.86 -33.50
N ASP A 414 44.80 1.44 -32.45
CA ASP A 414 46.06 2.20 -32.45
C ASP A 414 47.35 1.35 -32.55
N ASN A 415 47.36 0.21 -33.25
CA ASN A 415 48.54 -0.67 -33.34
C ASN A 415 48.72 -1.46 -34.66
N GLU A 416 48.21 -0.96 -35.78
CA GLU A 416 48.61 -1.48 -37.10
C GLU A 416 49.59 -0.52 -37.78
N ILE A 417 50.84 -0.96 -37.88
CA ILE A 417 51.89 -0.33 -38.68
C ILE A 417 51.66 -0.79 -40.13
N ASP A 418 51.10 0.08 -40.97
CA ASP A 418 51.15 -0.08 -42.43
C ASP A 418 52.07 1.01 -43.02
N PRO A 419 53.17 0.65 -43.71
CA PRO A 419 54.10 1.61 -44.28
C PRO A 419 53.77 1.86 -45.75
N SER A 420 53.17 2.99 -46.08
CA SER A 420 53.44 3.68 -47.36
C SER A 420 52.86 5.10 -47.39
N ASP A 421 53.73 6.06 -47.73
CA ASP A 421 53.57 7.23 -48.62
C ASP A 421 52.26 8.05 -48.59
N ASP A 422 52.21 9.37 -48.74
CA ASP A 422 53.10 10.53 -48.77
C ASP A 422 52.12 11.73 -48.95
N GLU A 423 52.55 12.93 -48.58
CA GLU A 423 52.01 14.24 -48.99
C GLU A 423 50.67 14.83 -48.43
N SER A 424 50.87 15.83 -47.54
CA SER A 424 50.43 17.23 -47.71
C SER A 424 49.02 17.73 -47.28
N ARG A 425 49.02 18.45 -46.14
CA ARG A 425 48.44 19.80 -45.85
C ARG A 425 47.11 20.24 -46.52
N ALA A 426 46.11 20.58 -45.67
CA ALA A 426 45.65 21.97 -45.39
C ALA A 426 44.15 22.06 -44.98
N HIS A 427 43.89 22.70 -43.84
CA HIS A 427 42.61 23.37 -43.49
C HIS A 427 42.45 24.66 -44.34
N PRO A 428 41.22 25.18 -44.64
CA PRO A 428 40.43 25.91 -43.62
C PRO A 428 38.89 26.10 -43.81
N SER A 429 38.23 26.23 -42.66
CA SER A 429 37.21 27.24 -42.27
C SER A 429 35.95 27.58 -43.10
N ASN A 430 34.83 27.62 -42.36
CA ASN A 430 33.89 28.75 -42.18
C ASN A 430 32.54 28.84 -42.95
N LYS A 431 31.52 29.22 -42.15
CA LYS A 431 30.33 30.07 -42.42
C LYS A 431 29.03 29.47 -42.97
N ARG A 432 28.09 29.32 -42.01
CA ARG A 432 26.72 29.91 -41.96
C ARG A 432 26.15 30.49 -43.26
N ARG A 433 24.94 30.03 -43.63
CA ARG A 433 23.97 30.80 -44.42
C ARG A 433 22.53 30.60 -43.96
N ARG A 434 21.87 31.72 -43.60
CA ARG A 434 20.43 31.92 -43.43
C ARG A 434 19.74 32.10 -44.81
N ARG A 435 18.52 31.58 -44.95
CA ARG A 435 17.38 32.05 -45.79
C ARG A 435 16.18 31.16 -45.38
N ASN A 436 15.04 31.60 -44.83
CA ASN A 436 14.11 32.72 -44.99
C ASN A 436 13.22 32.66 -46.24
N ARG A 437 11.88 32.73 -46.00
CA ARG A 437 10.71 32.91 -46.90
C ARG A 437 10.15 31.65 -47.59
N ARG A 438 8.84 31.39 -47.69
CA ARG A 438 7.64 32.27 -47.76
C ARG A 438 6.32 31.48 -47.62
N ASN A 439 5.36 32.05 -46.89
CA ASN A 439 3.89 32.14 -47.08
C ASN A 439 3.16 31.37 -48.21
N HIS A 440 2.02 30.75 -47.84
CA HIS A 440 0.73 30.96 -48.53
C HIS A 440 -0.49 30.88 -47.57
N ARG A 441 -1.60 31.49 -48.00
CA ARG A 441 -2.75 32.02 -47.24
C ARG A 441 -4.07 31.42 -47.77
N ASN A 442 -5.07 31.36 -46.88
CA ASN A 442 -6.55 31.42 -47.07
C ASN A 442 -7.27 30.23 -47.73
N SER A 443 -8.55 29.87 -47.48
CA SER A 443 -9.62 29.99 -46.44
C SER A 443 -10.84 29.15 -47.03
N PRO A 444 -12.16 29.28 -46.66
CA PRO A 444 -12.92 28.27 -45.90
C PRO A 444 -14.31 27.80 -46.44
N ASN A 445 -14.88 26.72 -45.84
CA ASN A 445 -16.33 26.30 -45.65
C ASN A 445 -17.30 26.19 -46.88
N PRO A 446 -18.55 25.62 -46.83
CA PRO A 446 -19.52 25.53 -45.71
C PRO A 446 -20.45 24.26 -45.60
N GLU A 447 -21.40 24.37 -44.66
CA GLU A 447 -22.47 23.48 -44.16
C GLU A 447 -23.53 22.94 -45.17
N SER A 448 -24.27 21.90 -44.76
CA SER A 448 -25.74 21.81 -45.02
C SER A 448 -26.49 20.87 -44.03
N LYS A 449 -27.62 21.37 -43.51
CA LYS A 449 -28.69 20.65 -42.77
C LYS A 449 -29.71 20.01 -43.74
N SER A 450 -30.39 18.92 -43.33
CA SER A 450 -31.80 18.69 -43.67
C SER A 450 -32.49 17.66 -42.75
N GLU A 451 -33.78 17.86 -42.52
CA GLU A 451 -34.68 17.23 -41.53
C GLU A 451 -35.40 15.93 -42.01
N ARG A 452 -35.94 15.21 -41.01
CA ARG A 452 -37.21 14.44 -40.92
C ARG A 452 -37.53 13.33 -41.93
N THR A 453 -37.83 12.13 -41.40
CA THR A 453 -39.20 11.57 -41.44
C THR A 453 -39.39 10.41 -40.45
N THR A 454 -40.60 10.39 -39.91
CA THR A 454 -41.32 9.43 -39.06
C THR A 454 -41.31 7.96 -39.49
N ARG A 455 -41.30 7.04 -38.51
CA ARG A 455 -42.21 5.88 -38.47
C ARG A 455 -42.49 5.45 -37.03
N GLN A 456 -43.75 5.57 -36.65
CA GLN A 456 -44.37 4.91 -35.49
C GLN A 456 -44.59 3.43 -35.82
N SER A 457 -44.41 2.56 -34.82
CA SER A 457 -45.24 1.38 -34.65
C SER A 457 -45.32 1.06 -33.16
N ALA A 458 -46.51 1.29 -32.60
CA ALA A 458 -46.91 0.84 -31.29
C ALA A 458 -47.46 -0.59 -31.38
N THR A 459 -47.13 -1.44 -30.41
CA THR A 459 -48.01 -2.52 -29.94
C THR A 459 -47.86 -2.65 -28.42
N ALA A 460 -48.95 -2.35 -27.73
CA ALA A 460 -49.27 -2.78 -26.37
C ALA A 460 -49.48 -4.31 -26.34
N ALA A 461 -49.62 -5.06 -25.26
CA ALA A 461 -49.85 -4.85 -23.83
C ALA A 461 -49.55 -6.19 -23.12
N ALA A 462 -49.25 -6.19 -21.81
CA ALA A 462 -49.83 -7.14 -20.85
C ALA A 462 -49.33 -6.85 -19.42
N THR A 463 -50.24 -6.29 -18.63
CA THR A 463 -50.29 -6.24 -17.16
C THR A 463 -50.33 -7.63 -16.51
N THR A 464 -49.64 -7.79 -15.37
CA THR A 464 -50.21 -8.44 -14.16
C THR A 464 -49.52 -7.93 -12.89
N ASN A 465 -50.35 -7.44 -11.97
CA ASN A 465 -50.08 -7.11 -10.56
C ASN A 465 -49.70 -8.34 -9.72
N SER A 466 -48.92 -8.16 -8.65
CA SER A 466 -49.42 -8.41 -7.29
C SER A 466 -48.48 -7.87 -6.22
N SER A 467 -49.01 -6.94 -5.44
CA SER A 467 -48.59 -6.53 -4.10
C SER A 467 -48.92 -7.61 -3.05
N ALA A 468 -48.08 -7.74 -2.02
CA ALA A 468 -48.52 -8.17 -0.69
C ALA A 468 -47.67 -7.48 0.40
N LYS A 469 -48.36 -6.70 1.22
CA LYS A 469 -47.98 -6.23 2.56
C LYS A 469 -48.57 -7.19 3.59
N GLU A 470 -47.95 -7.27 4.77
CA GLU A 470 -48.49 -7.51 6.13
C GLU A 470 -47.25 -7.92 6.98
N ASP A 471 -46.76 -7.24 8.01
CA ASP A 471 -47.23 -6.37 9.11
C ASP A 471 -47.68 -7.11 10.40
N PHE A 472 -47.12 -6.62 11.52
CA PHE A 472 -47.42 -6.81 12.95
C PHE A 472 -47.17 -8.14 13.73
N GLY A 473 -46.57 -7.99 14.92
CA GLY A 473 -46.95 -8.81 16.08
C GLY A 473 -45.93 -8.98 17.23
N PHE A 474 -45.88 -8.01 18.15
CA PHE A 474 -45.17 -8.05 19.45
C PHE A 474 -45.88 -8.95 20.48
N LYS A 475 -45.16 -9.71 21.35
CA LYS A 475 -45.42 -9.91 22.80
C LYS A 475 -44.56 -11.00 23.47
N ASP A 476 -43.61 -10.53 24.28
CA ASP A 476 -43.41 -10.73 25.73
C ASP A 476 -43.75 -12.04 26.50
N GLU A 477 -42.71 -12.53 27.19
CA GLU A 477 -42.61 -12.91 28.61
C GLU A 477 -43.04 -14.28 29.22
N ARG A 478 -42.05 -14.85 29.96
CA ARG A 478 -42.07 -15.71 31.18
C ARG A 478 -42.49 -17.18 31.01
N ARG A 479 -42.02 -18.16 31.80
CA ARG A 479 -40.97 -18.43 32.81
C ARG A 479 -41.22 -19.90 33.17
N ASP A 480 -40.18 -20.69 33.45
CA ASP A 480 -40.08 -21.64 34.59
C ASP A 480 -38.77 -22.43 34.42
N LYS A 481 -37.77 -22.18 35.28
CA LYS A 481 -37.48 -22.85 36.57
C LYS A 481 -36.93 -24.27 36.39
N GLU A 482 -35.67 -24.48 36.78
CA GLU A 482 -35.33 -25.33 37.92
C GLU A 482 -33.82 -25.27 38.31
N THR A 483 -33.59 -24.90 39.59
CA THR A 483 -32.60 -25.43 40.58
C THR A 483 -31.15 -25.70 40.15
N VAL A 484 -30.07 -25.01 40.62
CA VAL A 484 -29.52 -24.77 41.99
C VAL A 484 -29.38 -26.11 42.77
N VAL A 485 -28.24 -26.58 43.32
CA VAL A 485 -27.24 -26.01 44.28
C VAL A 485 -25.98 -26.96 44.36
N PRO A 486 -24.95 -26.78 45.22
CA PRO A 486 -23.54 -26.59 44.81
C PRO A 486 -22.58 -27.66 45.41
N PHE A 487 -21.26 -27.53 45.24
CA PHE A 487 -20.33 -27.96 46.30
C PHE A 487 -18.98 -27.21 46.27
N THR A 488 -18.55 -26.84 47.46
CA THR A 488 -17.38 -26.02 47.81
C THR A 488 -16.14 -26.87 48.11
N ALA A 489 -14.98 -26.29 47.78
CA ALA A 489 -13.70 -26.26 48.51
C ALA A 489 -13.10 -27.56 49.08
N PHE A 490 -11.86 -27.86 48.66
CA PHE A 490 -10.85 -28.46 49.52
C PHE A 490 -9.50 -27.73 49.35
N SER A 491 -8.95 -27.34 50.49
CA SER A 491 -7.62 -26.75 50.69
C SER A 491 -6.62 -27.87 50.94
N SER A 492 -5.39 -27.74 50.44
CA SER A 492 -4.21 -28.26 51.14
C SER A 492 -3.00 -27.36 50.91
N LYS A 493 -2.54 -26.76 52.00
CA LYS A 493 -1.16 -26.28 52.19
C LYS A 493 -0.23 -27.49 52.29
N ASN A 494 1.01 -27.35 51.84
CA ASN A 494 2.14 -27.86 52.62
C ASN A 494 3.42 -27.04 52.38
N GLU A 495 4.03 -26.66 53.49
CA GLU A 495 5.33 -26.00 53.64
C GLU A 495 6.49 -27.02 53.65
N SER A 496 7.69 -26.59 53.28
CA SER A 496 9.00 -26.85 53.95
C SER A 496 10.12 -26.29 53.05
N LYS A 497 10.82 -25.20 53.44
CA LYS A 497 11.97 -25.07 54.37
C LYS A 497 13.27 -25.75 53.91
N SER A 498 14.20 -24.88 53.46
CA SER A 498 15.63 -24.72 53.83
C SER A 498 16.53 -25.94 54.06
N GLU A 499 17.68 -25.99 53.36
CA GLU A 499 19.04 -25.83 53.91
C GLU A 499 20.13 -26.19 52.86
N LYS A 500 20.91 -25.21 52.41
CA LYS A 500 22.39 -25.10 52.54
C LYS A 500 22.94 -23.94 51.71
#